data_AF-A0A9W5LK33-F1
#
_entry.id   AF-A0A9W5LK33-F1
#
_cell.length_a   1.000
_cell.length_b   1.000
_cell.length_c   1.000
_cell.angle_alpha   90.00
_cell.angle_beta   90.00
_cell.angle_gamma   90.00
#
_symmetry.space_group_name_H-M   'P 1'
#
loop_
_entity.id
_entity.type
_entity.pdbx_description
1 polymer ?
#
loop_
_entity_poly.entity_id
_entity_poly.type
_entity_poly.pdbx_seq_one_letter_code
_entity_poly.pdbx_strand_id
1 'polypeptide(L)'
;MKIELEQSDIERITNDVIANVSAALIPKIQEMISVLSSQDQLLTKKEVYEGILKCTARTAEELYFSQPDFPVFELPGRPGSGKTQQRFSRRAVEAWIAQKNCTRAERIG
;
A
#
# COMPACT_ATOMS: atom_id res chain seq x y z
N MET A 1 -53.65 19.01 -8.67
CA MET A 1 -52.58 19.98 -8.39
C MET A 1 -51.37 19.55 -9.19
N LYS A 2 -51.03 20.25 -10.27
CA LYS A 2 -49.81 19.99 -11.05
C LYS A 2 -48.71 20.86 -10.43
N ILE A 3 -47.66 20.23 -9.94
CA ILE A 3 -46.47 20.95 -9.48
C ILE A 3 -45.68 21.28 -10.75
N GLU A 4 -45.78 22.53 -11.20
CA GLU A 4 -44.93 23.04 -12.29
C GLU A 4 -43.62 23.49 -11.63
N LEU A 5 -42.58 22.67 -11.78
CA LEU A 5 -41.24 22.99 -11.32
C LEU A 5 -40.67 24.06 -12.24
N GLU A 6 -40.36 25.23 -11.69
CA GLU A 6 -39.67 26.26 -12.45
C GLU A 6 -38.20 25.87 -12.65
N GLN A 7 -37.57 26.44 -13.67
CA GLN A 7 -36.19 26.11 -14.02
C GLN A 7 -35.21 26.47 -12.88
N SER A 8 -35.55 27.48 -12.08
CA SER A 8 -34.86 27.88 -10.85
C SER A 8 -34.95 26.83 -9.73
N ASP A 9 -36.08 26.13 -9.60
CA ASP A 9 -36.24 25.03 -8.63
C ASP A 9 -35.40 23.82 -9.04
N ILE A 10 -35.33 23.54 -10.34
CA ILE A 10 -34.50 22.46 -10.89
C ILE A 10 -33.01 22.74 -10.62
N GLU A 11 -32.55 23.97 -10.86
CA GLU A 11 -31.17 24.37 -10.56
C GLU A 11 -30.83 24.24 -9.08
N ARG A 12 -31.76 24.65 -8.21
CA ARG A 12 -31.58 24.58 -6.76
C ARG A 12 -31.50 23.13 -6.27
N ILE A 13 -32.41 22.28 -6.72
CA ILE A 13 -32.38 20.84 -6.41
C ILE A 13 -31.08 20.21 -6.93
N THR A 14 -30.65 20.57 -8.13
CA THR A 14 -29.42 20.03 -8.73
C THR A 14 -28.20 20.40 -7.91
N ASN A 15 -28.10 21.67 -7.49
CA ASN A 15 -27.00 22.14 -6.65
C ASN A 15 -27.01 21.49 -5.26
N ASP A 16 -28.17 21.31 -4.64
CA ASP A 16 -28.29 20.64 -3.34
C ASP A 16 -27.91 19.15 -3.44
N VAL A 17 -28.29 18.47 -4.52
CA VAL A 17 -27.87 17.09 -4.77
C VAL A 17 -26.36 17.01 -4.98
N ILE A 18 -25.78 17.89 -5.79
CA ILE A 18 -24.33 17.94 -6.01
C ILE A 18 -23.59 18.22 -4.70
N ALA A 19 -24.05 19.16 -3.89
CA ALA A 19 -23.43 19.50 -2.60
C ALA A 19 -23.46 18.32 -1.63
N ASN A 20 -24.61 17.63 -1.53
CA ASN A 20 -24.74 16.47 -0.64
C ASN A 20 -23.91 15.27 -1.12
N VAL A 21 -23.89 15.00 -2.43
CA VAL A 21 -23.11 13.92 -3.01
C VAL A 21 -21.61 14.19 -2.88
N SER A 22 -21.17 15.42 -3.17
CA SER A 22 -19.76 15.80 -3.01
C SER A 22 -19.31 15.77 -1.55
N ALA A 23 -20.13 16.25 -0.60
CA ALA A 23 -19.83 16.17 0.83
C ALA A 23 -19.66 14.72 1.32
N ALA A 24 -20.42 13.77 0.76
CA ALA A 24 -20.29 12.35 1.10
C ALA A 24 -19.10 11.65 0.42
N LEU A 25 -18.74 12.07 -0.81
CA LEU A 25 -17.70 11.42 -1.61
C LEU A 25 -16.29 11.95 -1.32
N ILE A 26 -16.13 13.24 -1.05
CA ILE A 26 -14.82 13.85 -0.80
C ILE A 26 -14.05 13.14 0.33
N PRO A 27 -14.64 12.83 1.50
CA PRO A 27 -13.94 12.14 2.58
C PRO A 27 -13.46 10.74 2.17
N LYS A 28 -14.26 10.00 1.39
CA LYS A 28 -13.88 8.67 0.89
C LYS A 28 -12.74 8.75 -0.10
N ILE A 29 -12.75 9.74 -0.99
CA ILE A 29 -11.65 9.99 -1.92
C ILE A 29 -10.37 10.36 -1.15
N GLN A 30 -10.47 11.20 -0.11
CA GLN A 30 -9.34 11.54 0.75
C GLN A 30 -8.79 10.33 1.50
N GLU A 31 -9.65 9.45 2.01
CA GLU A 31 -9.25 8.20 2.66
C GLU A 31 -8.52 7.28 1.66
N MET A 32 -9.08 7.10 0.46
CA MET A 32 -8.44 6.31 -0.60
C MET A 32 -7.08 6.90 -1.00
N ILE A 33 -6.99 8.22 -1.13
CA ILE A 33 -5.72 8.91 -1.42
C ILE A 33 -4.76 8.73 -0.25
N SER A 34 -5.19 8.82 1.01
CA SER A 34 -4.34 8.64 2.19
C SER A 34 -3.76 7.22 2.28
N VAL A 35 -4.56 6.20 1.96
CA VAL A 35 -4.11 4.80 1.86
C VAL A 35 -3.07 4.63 0.75
N LEU A 36 -3.23 5.33 -0.39
CA LEU A 36 -2.28 5.30 -1.50
C LEU A 36 -1.04 6.17 -1.25
N SER A 37 -1.18 7.27 -0.52
CA SER A 37 -0.13 8.24 -0.19
C SER A 37 0.64 7.86 1.06
N SER A 38 0.25 6.79 1.75
CA SER A 38 1.07 6.09 2.72
C SER A 38 2.31 5.60 1.98
N GLN A 39 3.31 6.47 1.87
CA GLN A 39 4.53 6.23 1.10
C GLN A 39 5.14 4.94 1.61
N ASP A 40 5.18 3.94 0.74
CA ASP A 40 5.73 2.65 1.08
C ASP A 40 7.17 2.82 1.56
N GLN A 41 7.45 2.34 2.76
CA GLN A 41 8.71 2.58 3.41
C GLN A 41 9.76 1.63 2.84
N LEU A 42 10.82 2.20 2.24
CA LEU A 42 11.97 1.43 1.77
C LEU A 42 12.94 1.14 2.91
N LEU A 43 12.88 -0.09 3.41
CA LEU A 43 13.67 -0.61 4.51
C LEU A 43 15.03 -1.15 4.04
N THR A 44 15.99 -1.17 4.94
CA THR A 44 17.27 -1.90 4.83
C THR A 44 17.11 -3.36 5.27
N LYS A 45 18.08 -4.22 4.96
CA LYS A 45 18.10 -5.61 5.46
C LYS A 45 17.90 -5.67 6.99
N LYS A 46 18.55 -4.74 7.72
CA LYS A 46 18.46 -4.62 9.18
C LYS A 46 17.04 -4.34 9.65
N GLU A 47 16.41 -3.33 9.07
CA GLU A 47 15.05 -2.95 9.44
C GLU A 47 14.03 -4.04 9.12
N VAL A 48 14.26 -4.83 8.06
CA VAL A 48 13.40 -5.98 7.73
C VAL A 48 13.50 -7.08 8.78
N TYR A 49 14.71 -7.52 9.16
CA TYR A 49 14.83 -8.62 10.11
C TYR A 49 14.48 -8.22 11.55
N GLU A 50 14.78 -7.00 11.97
CA GLU A 50 14.42 -6.50 13.32
C GLU A 50 12.95 -6.11 13.40
N GLY A 51 12.44 -5.39 12.39
CA GLY A 51 11.12 -4.77 12.43
C GLY A 51 9.98 -5.67 11.99
N ILE A 52 10.19 -6.46 10.93
CA ILE A 52 9.13 -7.29 10.33
C ILE A 52 9.28 -8.75 10.76
N LEU A 53 10.42 -9.37 10.43
CA LEU A 53 10.63 -10.81 10.64
C LEU A 53 10.91 -11.16 12.10
N LYS A 54 11.29 -10.15 12.93
CA LYS A 54 11.66 -10.28 14.35
C LYS A 54 12.63 -11.44 14.60
N CYS A 55 13.67 -11.54 13.78
CA CYS A 55 14.64 -12.63 13.81
C CYS A 55 16.08 -12.11 13.70
N THR A 56 17.06 -13.01 13.81
CA THR A 56 18.47 -12.64 13.66
C THR A 56 18.84 -12.43 12.19
N ALA A 57 19.85 -11.60 11.94
CA ALA A 57 20.38 -11.38 10.59
C ALA A 57 20.72 -12.68 9.85
N ARG A 58 21.33 -13.65 10.56
CA ARG A 58 21.72 -14.95 9.96
C ARG A 58 20.49 -15.75 9.53
N THR A 59 19.48 -15.84 10.39
CA THR A 59 18.22 -16.52 10.11
C THR A 59 17.46 -15.85 8.97
N ALA A 60 17.46 -14.52 8.92
CA ALA A 60 16.84 -13.75 7.84
C ALA A 60 17.50 -14.05 6.49
N GLU A 61 18.83 -14.07 6.45
CA GLU A 61 19.59 -14.36 5.24
C GLU A 61 19.34 -15.80 4.74
N GLU A 62 19.40 -16.79 5.64
CA GLU A 62 19.25 -18.21 5.29
C GLU A 62 17.83 -18.58 4.84
N LEU A 63 16.80 -18.05 5.51
CA LEU A 63 15.41 -18.47 5.31
C LEU A 63 14.60 -17.55 4.39
N TYR A 64 14.94 -16.27 4.32
CA TYR A 64 14.12 -15.26 3.63
C TYR A 64 14.88 -14.62 2.46
N PHE A 65 16.00 -13.95 2.71
CA PHE A 65 16.72 -13.22 1.65
C PHE A 65 17.39 -14.12 0.61
N SER A 66 17.67 -15.38 0.95
CA SER A 66 18.16 -16.40 0.01
C SER A 66 17.11 -16.84 -1.01
N GLN A 67 15.83 -16.52 -0.79
CA GLN A 67 14.76 -16.99 -1.65
C GLN A 67 14.65 -16.12 -2.91
N PRO A 68 14.56 -16.73 -4.10
CA PRO A 68 14.53 -16.00 -5.37
C PRO A 68 13.30 -15.11 -5.52
N ASP A 69 12.19 -15.49 -4.88
CA ASP A 69 10.92 -14.74 -4.94
C ASP A 69 10.83 -13.61 -3.91
N PHE A 70 11.88 -13.38 -3.11
CA PHE A 70 11.84 -12.38 -2.06
C PHE A 70 11.85 -10.96 -2.66
N PRO A 71 10.98 -10.04 -2.21
CA PRO A 71 10.83 -8.72 -2.82
C PRO A 71 12.03 -7.82 -2.50
N VAL A 72 13.00 -7.77 -3.42
CA VAL A 72 14.20 -6.91 -3.36
C VAL A 72 14.05 -5.77 -4.37
N PHE A 73 14.38 -4.56 -3.94
CA PHE A 73 14.46 -3.38 -4.80
C PHE A 73 15.92 -2.91 -4.89
N GLU A 74 16.51 -2.94 -6.08
CA GLU A 74 17.88 -2.49 -6.29
C GLU A 74 17.88 -1.03 -6.72
N LEU A 75 18.40 -0.15 -5.85
CA LEU A 75 18.61 1.24 -6.22
C LEU A 75 19.97 1.39 -6.91
N PRO A 76 20.04 2.16 -8.02
CA PRO A 76 21.32 2.49 -8.63
C PRO A 76 22.21 3.14 -7.57
N GLY A 77 23.43 2.62 -7.42
CA GLY A 77 24.41 3.19 -6.51
C GLY A 77 24.67 4.65 -6.85
N ARG A 78 25.03 5.47 -5.86
CA ARG A 78 25.44 6.85 -6.12
C ARG A 78 26.63 6.85 -7.10
N PRO A 79 26.74 7.85 -8.00
CA PRO A 79 27.92 7.98 -8.83
C PRO A 79 29.17 8.06 -7.95
N GLY A 80 30.06 7.07 -8.08
CA GLY A 80 31.27 6.92 -7.26
C GLY A 80 31.25 5.76 -6.25
N SER A 81 30.10 5.16 -5.94
CA SER A 81 30.03 3.90 -5.18
C SER A 81 29.66 2.75 -6.11
N GLY A 82 30.58 1.84 -6.39
CA GLY A 82 30.35 0.64 -7.21
C GLY A 82 29.44 -0.42 -6.58
N LYS A 83 28.57 -0.04 -5.65
CA LYS A 83 27.65 -0.94 -4.92
C LYS A 83 26.21 -0.48 -5.14
N THR A 84 25.41 -1.35 -5.75
CA THR A 84 23.95 -1.23 -5.75
C THR A 84 23.44 -1.35 -4.31
N GLN A 85 22.54 -0.46 -3.91
CA GLN A 85 21.96 -0.49 -2.57
C GLN A 85 20.63 -1.23 -2.62
N GLN A 86 20.59 -2.41 -2.01
CA GLN A 86 19.36 -3.18 -1.87
C GLN A 86 18.46 -2.55 -0.81
N ARG A 87 17.20 -2.34 -1.18
CA ARG A 87 16.11 -1.87 -0.32
C ARG A 87 14.92 -2.81 -0.42
N PHE A 88 14.07 -2.76 0.58
CA PHE A 88 12.92 -3.65 0.72
C PHE A 88 11.69 -2.81 0.99
N SER A 89 10.71 -2.89 0.11
CA SER A 89 9.39 -2.32 0.38
C SER A 89 8.77 -3.04 1.57
N ARG A 90 8.40 -2.29 2.62
CA ARG A 90 7.72 -2.84 3.78
C ARG A 90 6.47 -3.60 3.37
N ARG A 91 5.64 -2.98 2.53
CA ARG A 91 4.38 -3.55 2.06
C ARG A 91 4.60 -4.83 1.24
N ALA A 92 5.59 -4.85 0.36
CA ALA A 92 5.90 -6.03 -0.45
C ALA A 92 6.39 -7.20 0.41
N VAL A 93 7.26 -6.94 1.40
CA VAL A 93 7.73 -7.96 2.34
C VAL A 93 6.55 -8.50 3.17
N GLU A 94 5.70 -7.64 3.72
CA GLU A 94 4.53 -8.06 4.50
C GLU A 94 3.52 -8.86 3.65
N ALA A 95 3.26 -8.42 2.40
CA ALA A 95 2.39 -9.15 1.48
C ALA A 95 2.97 -10.52 1.09
N TRP A 96 4.28 -10.61 0.87
CA TRP A 96 4.96 -11.86 0.58
C TRP A 96 4.86 -12.85 1.73
N ILE A 97 5.05 -12.39 2.97
CA ILE A 97 4.88 -13.21 4.19
C ILE A 97 3.43 -13.71 4.30
N ALA A 98 2.46 -12.81 4.08
CA ALA A 98 1.04 -13.16 4.10
C ALA A 98 0.70 -14.24 3.07
N GLN A 99 1.22 -14.12 1.84
CA GLN A 99 1.03 -15.13 0.80
C GLN A 99 1.62 -16.48 1.20
N LYS A 100 2.88 -16.53 1.67
CA LYS A 100 3.52 -17.79 2.07
C LYS A 100 2.82 -18.48 3.23
N ASN A 101 2.32 -17.71 4.19
CA ASN A 101 1.55 -18.25 5.30
C ASN A 101 0.17 -18.77 4.84
N CYS A 102 -0.45 -18.12 3.87
CA CYS A 102 -1.72 -18.56 3.25
C CYS A 102 -1.53 -19.89 2.48
N THR A 103 -0.50 -20.00 1.64
CA THR A 103 -0.21 -21.23 0.88
C THR A 103 0.18 -22.40 1.80
N ARG A 104 0.75 -22.12 2.98
CA ARG A 104 1.06 -23.15 3.98
C ARG A 104 -0.20 -23.67 4.69
N ALA A 105 -1.21 -22.83 4.89
CA ALA A 105 -2.48 -23.24 5.49
C ALA A 105 -3.29 -24.17 4.55
N GLU A 106 -3.24 -23.94 3.24
CA GLU A 106 -3.96 -24.75 2.24
C GLU A 106 -3.36 -26.15 2.02
N ARG A 107 -2.08 -26.39 2.38
CA ARG A 107 -1.44 -27.71 2.24
C ARG A 107 -1.68 -28.66 3.42
N ILE A 108 -2.35 -28.19 4.48
CA ILE A 108 -2.65 -28.98 5.68
C ILE A 108 -4.18 -29.26 5.76
N GLY A 109 -4.95 -28.84 4.76
CA GLY A 109 -6.38 -29.13 4.60
C GLY A 109 -6.62 -30.36 3.74
#